data_AF-A0A090ND80-F1
#
_entry.id   AF-A0A090ND80-F1
#
_cell.length_a   1.000
_cell.length_b   1.000
_cell.length_c   1.000
_cell.angle_alpha   90.00
_cell.angle_beta   90.00
_cell.angle_gamma   90.00
#
_symmetry.space_group_name_H-M   'P 1'
#
loop_
_entity.id
_entity.type
_entity.pdbx_description
1 polymer ?
#
loop_
_entity_poly.entity_id
_entity_poly.type
_entity_poly.pdbx_seq_one_letter_code
_entity_poly.pdbx_strand_id
1 'polypeptide(L)' 'MLGLSDRVLVMHEGKLKANLINHNLTQEQVMEAALRSEHHVEKQSV' A
#
# COMPACT_ATOMS: atom_id res chain seq x y z
N MET A 1 -8.34 -12.45 -0.64
CA MET A 1 -9.32 -11.82 0.29
C MET A 1 -8.52 -11.05 1.34
N LEU A 2 -8.57 -9.71 1.33
CA LEU A 2 -7.98 -8.82 2.33
C LEU A 2 -8.88 -8.63 3.57
N GLY A 3 -9.95 -9.42 3.68
CA GLY A 3 -11.22 -9.04 4.33
C GLY A 3 -11.24 -8.90 5.85
N LEU A 4 -10.11 -8.95 6.55
CA LEU A 4 -10.03 -8.79 8.01
C LEU A 4 -8.93 -7.82 8.48
N SER A 5 -8.05 -7.35 7.60
CA SER A 5 -6.92 -6.50 8.00
C SER A 5 -7.34 -5.03 8.02
N ASP A 6 -7.05 -4.27 9.08
CA ASP A 6 -7.26 -2.80 9.08
C ASP A 6 -6.29 -2.07 8.15
N ARG A 7 -5.11 -2.64 7.94
CA ARG A 7 -4.04 -2.08 7.11
C ARG A 7 -3.34 -3.15 6.28
N VAL A 8 -2.79 -2.74 5.15
CA VAL A 8 -2.01 -3.59 4.24
C VAL A 8 -0.62 -2.98 4.07
N LEU A 9 0.41 -3.74 4.43
CA LEU A 9 1.80 -3.38 4.16
C LEU A 9 2.21 -3.99 2.83
N VAL A 10 2.64 -3.15 1.90
CA VAL A 10 3.12 -3.57 0.58
C VAL A 10 4.63 -3.59 0.61
N MET A 11 5.24 -4.73 0.30
CA MET A 11 6.68 -4.91 0.27
C MET A 11 7.16 -5.28 -1.13
N HIS A 12 8.34 -4.80 -1.50
CA HIS A 12 9.06 -5.23 -2.70
C HIS A 12 10.56 -5.28 -2.37
N GLU A 13 11.22 -6.38 -2.72
CA GLU A 13 12.67 -6.58 -2.48
C GLU A 13 13.10 -6.35 -1.02
N GLY A 14 12.28 -6.78 -0.06
CA GLY A 14 12.58 -6.64 1.37
C GLY A 14 12.38 -5.22 1.93
N LYS A 15 11.96 -4.26 1.11
CA LYS A 15 11.63 -2.90 1.54
C LYS A 15 10.12 -2.69 1.65
N LEU A 16 9.71 -1.86 2.61
CA LEU A 16 8.33 -1.37 2.70
C LEU A 16 8.11 -0.30 1.61
N LYS A 17 7.13 -0.54 0.75
CA LYS A 17 6.75 0.34 -0.37
C LYS A 17 5.53 1.20 -0.04
N ALA A 18 4.57 0.66 0.71
CA ALA A 18 3.37 1.38 1.12
C ALA A 18 2.74 0.82 2.42
N ASN A 19 2.04 1.68 3.14
CA ASN A 19 1.17 1.35 4.27
C ASN A 19 -0.24 1.86 3.98
N LEU A 20 -1.13 0.96 3.57
CA LEU A 20 -2.46 1.28 3.06
C LEU A 20 -3.51 1.02 4.14
N ILE A 21 -4.49 1.92 4.28
CA ILE A 21 -5.67 1.69 5.12
C ILE A 21 -6.67 0.86 4.31
N ASN A 22 -7.21 -0.22 4.89
CA ASN A 22 -8.14 -1.11 4.21
C ASN A 22 -9.59 -0.58 4.24
N HIS A 23 -9.80 0.67 3.83
CA HIS A 23 -11.14 1.25 3.67
C HIS A 23 -11.60 1.04 2.22
N ASN A 24 -12.09 -0.17 1.93
CA ASN A 24 -12.50 -0.59 0.58
C ASN A 24 -11.33 -0.71 -0.41
N LEU A 25 -10.15 -1.12 0.09
CA LEU A 25 -8.94 -1.29 -0.69
C LEU A 25 -9.06 -2.51 -1.61
N THR A 26 -8.87 -2.29 -2.91
CA THR A 26 -8.91 -3.37 -3.90
C THR A 26 -7.54 -4.03 -4.08
N GLN A 27 -7.54 -5.22 -4.68
CA GLN A 27 -6.32 -5.94 -4.97
C GLN A 27 -5.46 -5.21 -6.01
N GLU A 28 -6.08 -4.54 -6.97
CA GLU A 28 -5.42 -3.72 -7.99
C GLU A 28 -4.69 -2.54 -7.34
N GLN A 29 -5.29 -1.86 -6.36
CA GLN A 29 -4.64 -0.76 -5.63
C GLN A 29 -3.41 -1.24 -4.84
N VAL A 30 -3.47 -2.44 -4.26
CA VAL A 30 -2.31 -3.07 -3.61
C VAL A 30 -1.21 -3.38 -4.63
N MET A 31 -1.57 -3.90 -5.81
CA MET A 31 -0.63 -4.19 -6.89
C MET A 31 0.04 -2.92 -7.42
N GLU A 32 -0.74 -1.87 -7.68
CA GLU A 32 -0.22 -0.58 -8.12
C GLU A 32 0.77 0.02 -7.11
N ALA A 33 0.47 -0.08 -5.80
CA ALA A 33 1.38 0.35 -4.75
C ALA A 33 2.70 -0.47 -4.72
N ALA A 34 2.67 -1.74 -5.11
CA ALA A 34 3.86 -2.58 -5.21
C ALA A 34 4.73 -2.19 -6.41
N LEU A 35 4.10 -1.84 -7.54
CA LEU A 35 4.75 -1.48 -8.79
C LEU A 35 5.20 -0.02 -8.85
N ARG A 36 4.65 0.86 -8.00
CA ARG A 36 5.06 2.27 -7.92
C ARG A 36 6.54 2.35 -7.53
N SER A 37 7.36 2.92 -8.41
CA SER A 37 8.77 3.25 -8.13
C SER A 37 8.87 4.19 -6.93
N GLU A 38 9.99 4.19 -6.21
CA GLU A 38 10.19 4.84 -4.89
C GLU A 38 10.01 6.39 -4.86
N HIS A 39 9.47 7.00 -5.91
CA HIS A 39 9.16 8.42 -6.01
C HIS A 39 7.67 8.68 -5.74
N HIS A 40 7.38 9.54 -4.76
CA HIS A 40 6.06 9.92 -4.23
C HIS A 40 5.37 8.94 -3.28
N VAL A 41 5.69 9.04 -2.00
CA VAL A 41 4.68 9.29 -0.96
C VAL A 41 5.25 10.29 0.06
N GLU A 42 5.42 11.55 -0.36
CA GLU A 42 5.33 12.66 0.59
C GLU A 42 3.94 13.27 0.46
N LYS A 43 3.39 13.67 1.60
CA LYS A 43 2.05 14.22 1.83
C LYS A 43 0.93 13.21 1.96
N GLN A 44 0.84 12.65 3.16
CA GLN A 44 -0.34 12.95 3.96
C GLN A 44 0.07 13.10 5.43
N SER A 45 0.49 14.32 5.78
CA SER A 45 0.55 14.79 7.16
C SER A 45 -0.49 15.89 7.27
N VAL A 46 -1.50 15.60 8.11
CA VAL A 46 -2.58 16.43 8.68
C VAL A 46 -3.52 17.17 7.73
#